data_AF-A0A7W0S1H1-F1
#
_entry.id   AF-A0A7W0S1H1-F1
#
_cell.length_a   1.000
_cell.length_b   1.000
_cell.length_c   1.000
_cell.angle_alpha   90.00
_cell.angle_beta   90.00
_cell.angle_gamma   90.00
#
_symmetry.space_group_name_H-M   'P 1'
#
loop_
_entity.id
_entity.type
_entity.pdbx_description
1 polymer ?
#
loop_
_entity_poly.entity_id
_entity_poly.type
_entity_poly.pdbx_seq_one_letter_code
_entity_poly.pdbx_strand_id
1 'polypeptide(L)' 'MSEDDARHPADWPHPNTRPCEDCGHIWFAGERRHEYLDHDAERHEDARVLCVLCRRRRGFARAEE' A
#
# COMPACT_ATOMS: atom_id res chain seq x y z
N MET A 1 10.76 29.95 4.46
CA MET A 1 10.91 28.98 5.56
C MET A 1 9.48 28.71 6.00
N SER A 2 8.70 27.92 5.26
CA SER A 2 8.61 26.45 5.31
C SER A 2 8.30 25.96 6.71
N GLU A 3 7.06 26.21 7.12
CA GLU A 3 6.48 25.66 8.34
C GLU A 3 5.53 24.53 7.91
N ASP A 4 6.00 23.32 8.18
CA ASP A 4 5.19 22.25 8.77
C ASP A 4 3.81 22.00 8.11
N ASP A 5 3.85 21.38 6.93
CA ASP A 5 2.71 20.66 6.36
C ASP A 5 2.49 19.38 7.21
N ALA A 6 1.91 19.57 8.39
CA ALA A 6 1.46 18.49 9.26
C ALA A 6 0.29 17.78 8.57
N ARG A 7 0.63 16.83 7.69
CA ARG A 7 -0.31 15.98 6.94
C ARG A 7 -1.35 15.40 7.91
N HIS A 8 -2.60 15.81 7.74
CA HIS A 8 -3.72 15.22 8.45
C HIS A 8 -3.77 13.71 8.15
N PRO A 9 -4.19 12.85 9.09
CA PRO A 9 -4.35 11.41 8.87
C PRO A 9 -5.43 11.04 7.83
N ALA A 10 -6.06 12.03 7.16
CA ALA A 10 -6.98 11.88 6.05
C ALA A 10 -6.33 12.05 4.66
N ASP A 11 -5.06 12.47 4.57
CA ASP A 11 -4.31 12.74 3.32
C ASP A 11 -3.52 11.53 2.79
N TRP A 12 -3.98 10.31 3.07
CA TRP A 12 -3.36 9.13 2.49
C TRP A 12 -3.76 8.99 1.02
N PRO A 13 -2.78 8.90 0.09
CA PRO A 13 -3.11 8.65 -1.31
C PRO A 13 -3.82 7.29 -1.39
N HIS A 14 -5.02 7.27 -1.96
CA HIS A 14 -5.79 6.03 -2.12
C HIS A 14 -4.90 4.94 -2.75
N PRO A 15 -4.87 3.69 -2.28
CA PRO A 15 -3.85 2.71 -2.68
C PRO A 15 -3.78 2.45 -4.20
N ASN A 16 -4.90 2.64 -4.90
CA ASN A 16 -4.94 2.57 -6.37
C ASN A 16 -4.17 3.69 -7.09
N THR A 17 -3.82 4.79 -6.43
CA THR A 17 -3.06 5.89 -7.01
C THR A 17 -1.56 5.63 -6.98
N ARG A 18 -1.11 4.58 -6.28
CA ARG A 18 0.29 4.11 -6.28
C ARG A 18 0.42 2.80 -7.06
N PRO A 19 1.49 2.61 -7.83
CA PRO A 19 1.78 1.33 -8.46
C PRO A 19 2.12 0.27 -7.38
N CYS A 20 1.88 -0.99 -7.69
CA CYS A 20 2.29 -2.12 -6.87
C CYS A 20 3.82 -2.12 -6.71
N GLU A 21 4.31 -2.15 -5.48
CA GLU A 21 5.75 -2.09 -5.21
C GLU A 21 6.50 -3.38 -5.57
N ASP A 22 5.80 -4.50 -5.78
CA ASP A 22 6.41 -5.77 -6.16
C ASP A 22 6.52 -5.96 -7.68
N CYS A 23 5.51 -5.54 -8.43
CA CYS A 23 5.40 -5.85 -9.86
C CYS A 23 5.20 -4.62 -10.74
N GLY A 24 5.10 -3.43 -10.17
CA GLY A 24 4.86 -2.18 -10.89
C GLY A 24 3.45 -2.02 -11.48
N HIS A 25 2.53 -2.96 -11.22
CA HIS A 25 1.17 -2.89 -11.74
C HIS A 25 0.48 -1.58 -11.33
N ILE A 26 -0.08 -0.88 -12.31
CA ILE A 26 -0.90 0.32 -12.13
C ILE A 26 -2.35 -0.11 -12.15
N TRP A 27 -3.13 0.34 -11.18
CA TRP A 27 -4.55 -0.01 -11.09
C TRP A 27 -5.38 0.69 -12.17
N PHE A 28 -6.32 -0.03 -12.75
CA PHE A 28 -7.33 0.49 -13.68
C PHE A 28 -8.76 0.33 -13.15
N ALA A 29 -9.65 1.22 -13.61
CA ALA A 29 -11.06 1.17 -13.24
C ALA A 29 -11.70 -0.18 -13.64
N GLY A 30 -12.32 -0.85 -12.66
CA GLY A 30 -12.88 -2.20 -12.82
C GLY A 30 -12.00 -3.31 -12.25
N GLU A 31 -10.72 -3.04 -11.95
CA GLU A 31 -9.85 -3.99 -11.29
C GLU A 31 -10.03 -4.00 -9.77
N ARG A 32 -9.58 -5.09 -9.14
CA ARG A 32 -9.55 -5.16 -7.67
C ARG A 32 -8.55 -4.14 -7.14
N ARG A 33 -8.95 -3.40 -6.11
CA ARG A 33 -8.13 -2.35 -5.49
C ARG A 33 -6.79 -2.89 -4.99
N HIS A 34 -5.75 -2.07 -5.08
CA HIS A 34 -4.52 -2.31 -4.34
C HIS A 34 -4.79 -2.28 -2.83
N GLU A 35 -3.97 -3.00 -2.09
CA GLU A 35 -4.11 -3.17 -0.64
C GLU A 35 -2.78 -2.84 0.02
N TYR A 36 -2.84 -2.20 1.19
CA TYR A 36 -1.68 -1.97 2.02
C TYR A 36 -1.21 -3.29 2.66
N LEU A 37 0.10 -3.51 2.67
CA LEU A 37 0.74 -4.62 3.35
C LEU A 37 1.38 -4.10 4.64
N ASP A 38 0.64 -4.19 5.74
CA ASP A 38 1.14 -3.80 7.06
C ASP A 38 1.37 -5.03 7.92
N HIS A 39 2.54 -5.09 8.56
CA HIS A 39 2.67 -5.90 9.76
C HIS A 39 3.56 -5.28 10.85
N ASP A 40 4.21 -4.13 10.64
CA ASP A 40 5.04 -3.51 11.68
C ASP A 40 5.41 -2.04 11.35
N ALA A 41 4.53 -1.32 10.64
CA ALA A 41 4.80 0.07 10.32
C ALA A 41 4.51 0.93 11.56
N GLU A 42 5.51 1.11 12.44
CA GLU A 42 5.46 2.11 13.53
C GLU A 42 5.07 3.50 13.02
N ARG A 43 5.28 3.73 11.71
CA ARG A 43 4.79 4.90 10.97
C ARG A 43 4.16 4.42 9.67
N HIS A 44 2.88 4.72 9.48
CA HIS A 44 2.09 4.35 8.29
C HIS A 44 2.68 4.81 6.94
N GLU A 45 3.71 5.68 6.95
CA GLU A 45 4.41 6.16 5.75
C GLU A 45 5.25 5.08 5.07
N ASP A 46 5.62 4.05 5.81
CA ASP A 46 6.34 2.87 5.34
C ASP A 46 5.39 1.75 4.85
N ALA A 47 4.07 1.99 4.86
CA ALA A 47 3.08 1.01 4.43
C ALA A 47 3.24 0.72 2.93
N ARG A 48 3.60 -0.52 2.62
CA ARG A 48 3.82 -0.96 1.24
C ARG A 48 2.50 -1.15 0.52
N VAL A 49 2.39 -0.65 -0.71
CA VAL A 49 1.18 -0.80 -1.53
C VAL A 49 1.37 -1.92 -2.53
N LEU A 50 0.51 -2.94 -2.48
CA LEU A 50 0.59 -4.09 -3.39
C LEU A 50 -0.73 -4.32 -4.11
N CYS A 51 -0.64 -4.84 -5.34
CA CYS A 51 -1.80 -5.39 -6.01
C CYS A 51 -2.28 -6.65 -5.30
N VAL A 52 -3.56 -6.97 -5.44
CA VAL A 52 -4.18 -8.14 -4.80
C VAL A 52 -3.41 -9.43 -5.07
N LEU A 53 -2.85 -9.60 -6.27
CA LEU A 53 -2.12 -10.81 -6.64
C LEU A 53 -0.81 -10.93 -5.86
N CYS A 54 -0.02 -9.86 -5.81
CA CYS A 54 1.22 -9.80 -5.04
C CYS A 54 0.95 -9.90 -3.54
N ARG A 55 -0.10 -9.22 -3.05
CA ARG A 55 -0.53 -9.34 -1.65
C ARG A 55 -0.92 -10.77 -1.30
N ARG A 56 -1.75 -11.43 -2.12
CA ARG A 56 -2.10 -12.85 -1.90
C ARG A 56 -0.85 -13.71 -1.85
N ARG A 57 0.04 -13.58 -2.83
CA ARG A 57 1.32 -14.32 -2.88
C ARG A 57 2.14 -14.16 -1.58
N ARG A 58 2.17 -12.96 -1.01
CA ARG A 58 2.86 -12.69 0.27
C ARG A 58 2.08 -13.14 1.50
N GLY A 59 0.76 -12.99 1.51
CA GLY A 59 -0.10 -13.42 2.61
C GLY A 59 -0.13 -14.93 2.79
N PHE A 60 -0.05 -15.69 1.69
CA PHE A 60 0.14 -17.14 1.75
C PHE A 60 1.51 -17.53 2.33
N ALA A 61 2.56 -16.71 2.11
CA ALA A 61 3.89 -16.99 2.65
C ALA A 61 4.00 -16.80 4.18
N ARG A 62 3.01 -16.16 4.83
CA ARG A 62 2.95 -15.99 6.30
C ARG A 62 1.90 -16.89 6.98
N ALA A 63 1.15 -17.67 6.21
CA ALA A 63 0.19 -18.63 6.76
C ALA A 63 0.81 -20.02 7.01
N GLU A 64 2.11 -20.17 6.73
CA GLU A 64 2.87 -21.41 6.93
C GLU A 64 3.93 -21.18 8.03
N GLU A 65 3.47 -20.91 9.25
CA GLU A 65 4.27 -20.93 10.48
C GLU A 65 3.55 -21.75 11.56
#